data_AF-A0A699LCK0-F1
#
_entry.id   AF-A0A699LCK0-F1
#
_cell.length_a   1.000
_cell.length_b   1.000
_cell.length_c   1.000
_cell.angle_alpha   90.00
_cell.angle_beta   90.00
_cell.angle_gamma   90.00
#
_symmetry.space_group_name_H-M   'P 1'
#
loop_
_entity.id
_entity.type
_entity.pdbx_description
1 polymer ?
#
loop_
_entity_poly.entity_id
_entity_poly.type
_entity_poly.pdbx_seq_one_letter_code
_entity_poly.pdbx_strand_id
1 'polypeptide(L)'
;MNSYTFMGLDDVEEGEKISSPKKTFIKRAIAYIEMRRQATQVSRNNITIDRAGAHERLVVAYFTESPMYDEKRFRQTFRMARPLFNQIVNGVTSHSAFFQSNLDYAGREGIFPLIKCTSAIRQLAYCVNVSFLDEYMQISERSSRLALDHFCQDVMEIYGPKSLRKPTVTDVEKLYRCHEEKHGFSGILGSLDCTDWEWF
;
A
#
# COMPACT_ATOMS: atom_id res chain seq x y z
N MET A 1 -37.40 -12.69 1.43
CA MET A 1 -38.09 -11.92 2.48
C MET A 1 -37.32 -12.08 3.78
N ASN A 2 -36.64 -11.02 4.21
CA ASN A 2 -36.63 -10.57 5.61
C ASN A 2 -35.96 -9.19 5.64
N SER A 3 -36.82 -8.20 5.81
CA SER A 3 -36.57 -6.76 5.90
C SER A 3 -36.11 -6.42 7.31
N TYR A 4 -34.88 -5.92 7.44
CA TYR A 4 -34.49 -5.22 8.66
C TYR A 4 -34.81 -3.74 8.51
N THR A 5 -35.99 -3.41 9.04
CA THR A 5 -36.48 -2.07 9.29
C THR A 5 -35.52 -1.34 10.22
N PHE A 6 -35.05 -0.18 9.77
CA PHE A 6 -34.38 0.85 10.56
C PHE A 6 -35.30 1.24 11.74
N MET A 7 -35.01 0.71 12.93
CA MET A 7 -35.64 1.17 14.16
C MET A 7 -35.22 2.62 14.39
N GLY A 8 -36.22 3.52 14.34
CA GLY A 8 -36.06 4.89 14.79
C GLY A 8 -35.61 4.89 16.24
N LEU A 9 -34.51 5.58 16.52
CA LEU A 9 -34.10 5.94 17.86
C LEU A 9 -34.95 7.12 18.34
N ASP A 10 -36.23 6.84 18.59
CA ASP A 10 -37.11 7.70 19.40
C ASP A 10 -37.04 7.34 20.90
N ASP A 11 -36.25 6.34 21.28
CA ASP A 11 -36.10 5.92 22.69
C ASP A 11 -34.74 6.36 23.25
N VAL A 12 -34.66 7.64 23.66
CA VAL A 12 -33.75 8.07 24.73
C VAL A 12 -34.62 8.74 25.79
N GLU A 13 -35.13 7.92 26.71
CA GLU A 13 -35.83 8.35 27.92
C GLU A 13 -34.96 9.28 28.78
N GLU A 14 -35.66 10.18 29.44
CA GLU A 14 -35.17 11.26 30.28
C GLU A 14 -34.26 10.79 31.41
N GLY A 15 -33.04 11.31 31.45
CA GLY A 15 -32.10 10.97 32.52
C GLY A 15 -30.92 11.90 32.74
N GLU A 16 -30.97 13.16 32.29
CA GLU A 16 -30.15 14.25 32.83
C GLU A 16 -30.64 15.57 32.23
N LYS A 17 -30.96 16.57 33.07
CA LYS A 17 -31.31 17.93 32.61
C LYS A 17 -30.05 18.60 32.04
N ILE A 18 -29.67 18.20 30.83
CA ILE A 18 -28.69 18.90 30.02
C ILE A 18 -29.29 20.27 29.70
N SER A 19 -28.78 21.28 30.42
CA SER A 19 -29.13 22.70 30.35
C SER A 19 -29.48 23.14 28.92
N SER A 20 -30.58 23.88 28.77
CA SER A 20 -31.14 24.33 27.49
C SER A 20 -30.12 24.87 26.45
N PRO A 21 -28.99 25.50 26.83
CA PRO A 21 -27.99 25.93 25.87
C PRO A 21 -27.27 24.76 25.20
N LYS A 22 -26.98 23.68 25.94
CA LYS A 22 -26.25 22.50 25.42
C LYS A 22 -27.09 21.73 24.40
N LYS A 23 -28.40 21.55 24.63
CA LYS A 23 -29.32 20.94 23.65
C LYS A 23 -29.41 21.78 22.36
N THR A 24 -29.42 23.09 22.50
CA THR A 24 -29.47 24.03 21.37
C THR A 24 -28.16 24.01 20.57
N PHE A 25 -27.02 23.89 21.26
CA PHE A 25 -25.70 23.78 20.64
C PHE A 25 -25.55 22.47 19.86
N ILE A 26 -26.00 21.35 20.42
CA ILE A 26 -25.98 20.03 19.75
C ILE A 26 -26.88 20.07 18.50
N LYS A 27 -28.09 20.62 18.59
CA LYS A 27 -28.99 20.78 17.42
C LYS A 27 -28.37 21.63 16.32
N ARG A 28 -27.68 22.73 16.67
CA ARG A 28 -26.96 23.57 15.71
C ARG A 28 -25.77 22.86 15.08
N ALA A 29 -25.03 22.08 15.86
CA ALA A 29 -23.91 21.29 15.36
C ALA A 29 -24.38 20.20 14.38
N ILE A 30 -25.48 19.52 14.68
CA ILE A 30 -26.10 18.52 13.79
C ILE A 30 -26.56 19.18 12.49
N ALA A 31 -27.31 20.29 12.58
CA ALA A 31 -27.77 21.03 11.40
C ALA A 31 -26.59 21.55 10.55
N TYR A 32 -25.51 22.00 11.18
CA TYR A 32 -24.29 22.40 10.47
C TYR A 32 -23.60 21.22 9.77
N ILE A 33 -23.54 20.05 10.39
CA ILE A 33 -22.99 18.82 9.79
C ILE A 33 -23.85 18.35 8.61
N GLU A 34 -25.18 18.39 8.74
CA GLU A 34 -26.12 18.03 7.69
C GLU A 34 -26.06 19.00 6.50
N MET A 35 -26.05 20.31 6.78
CA MET A 35 -25.90 21.34 5.77
C MET A 35 -24.55 21.23 5.04
N ARG A 36 -23.47 20.89 5.77
CA ARG A 36 -22.15 20.65 5.18
C ARG A 36 -22.12 19.34 4.38
N ARG A 37 -22.83 18.29 4.80
CA ARG A 37 -23.02 17.05 4.01
C ARG A 37 -23.76 17.31 2.69
N GLN A 38 -24.79 18.16 2.71
CA GLN A 38 -25.53 18.57 1.52
C GLN A 38 -24.71 19.50 0.61
N ALA A 39 -23.99 20.47 1.17
CA ALA A 39 -23.08 21.34 0.42
C ALA A 39 -21.84 20.62 -0.14
N THR A 40 -21.47 19.47 0.43
CA THR A 40 -20.38 18.61 -0.06
C THR A 40 -20.88 17.48 -0.98
N GLN A 41 -22.17 17.46 -1.37
CA GLN A 41 -22.63 16.67 -2.52
C GLN A 41 -22.11 17.30 -3.82
N VAL A 42 -20.79 17.31 -3.98
CA VAL A 42 -20.18 17.34 -5.29
C VAL A 42 -20.60 16.03 -5.94
N SER A 43 -21.38 16.09 -7.01
CA SER A 43 -21.59 14.97 -7.92
C SER A 43 -20.22 14.55 -8.43
N ARG A 44 -19.62 13.56 -7.76
CA ARG A 44 -18.40 12.92 -8.25
C ARG A 44 -18.86 11.99 -9.36
N ASN A 45 -18.46 12.29 -10.59
CA ASN A 45 -18.58 11.34 -11.68
C ASN A 45 -17.97 10.03 -11.22
N ASN A 46 -18.80 9.00 -11.09
CA ASN A 46 -18.39 7.71 -10.55
C ASN A 46 -17.60 7.00 -11.66
N ILE A 47 -16.29 7.24 -11.73
CA ILE A 47 -15.41 6.52 -12.64
C ILE A 47 -15.45 5.05 -12.22
N THR A 48 -15.88 4.19 -13.13
CA THR A 48 -15.88 2.75 -12.88
C THR A 48 -14.45 2.25 -12.98
N ILE A 49 -13.85 1.92 -11.84
CA ILE A 49 -12.47 1.42 -11.75
C ILE A 49 -12.47 -0.09 -12.01
N ASP A 50 -11.87 -0.50 -13.13
CA ASP A 50 -11.71 -1.91 -13.52
C ASP A 50 -10.50 -2.54 -12.79
N ARG A 51 -10.72 -2.95 -11.54
CA ARG A 51 -9.68 -3.55 -10.69
C ARG A 51 -9.28 -4.95 -11.13
N ALA A 52 -10.25 -5.76 -11.54
CA ALA A 52 -10.03 -7.13 -11.98
C ALA A 52 -9.21 -7.15 -13.28
N GLY A 53 -9.59 -6.35 -14.28
CA GLY A 53 -8.82 -6.26 -15.51
C GLY A 53 -7.46 -5.61 -15.29
N ALA A 54 -7.30 -4.65 -14.37
CA ALA A 54 -5.98 -4.12 -14.02
C ALA A 54 -5.06 -5.19 -13.42
N HIS A 55 -5.60 -6.05 -12.55
CA HIS A 55 -4.88 -7.19 -11.99
C HIS A 55 -4.49 -8.19 -13.09
N GLU A 56 -5.42 -8.59 -13.95
CA GLU A 56 -5.17 -9.53 -15.04
C GLU A 56 -4.11 -8.99 -16.02
N ARG A 57 -4.22 -7.72 -16.44
CA ARG A 57 -3.22 -7.06 -17.30
C ARG A 57 -1.83 -7.07 -16.66
N LEU A 58 -1.73 -6.85 -15.35
CA LEU A 58 -0.47 -6.88 -14.63
C LEU A 58 0.12 -8.31 -14.58
N VAL A 59 -0.73 -9.31 -14.33
CA VAL A 59 -0.33 -10.73 -14.28
C VAL A 59 0.16 -11.19 -15.64
N VAL A 60 -0.58 -10.93 -16.71
CA VAL A 60 -0.19 -11.26 -18.10
C VAL A 60 1.10 -10.56 -18.51
N ALA A 61 1.30 -9.32 -18.06
CA ALA A 61 2.49 -8.55 -18.41
C ALA A 61 3.78 -9.15 -17.82
N TYR A 62 3.74 -9.66 -16.58
CA TYR A 62 4.97 -9.93 -15.81
C TYR A 62 5.02 -11.27 -15.06
N PHE A 63 3.89 -11.89 -14.76
CA PHE A 63 3.80 -13.01 -13.80
C PHE A 63 3.22 -14.31 -14.38
N THR A 64 2.77 -14.33 -15.63
CA THR A 64 2.41 -15.57 -16.35
C THR A 64 3.63 -16.43 -16.65
N GLU A 65 3.40 -17.72 -16.97
CA GLU A 65 4.43 -18.67 -17.39
C GLU A 65 5.21 -18.17 -18.61
N SER A 66 4.50 -17.58 -19.58
CA SER A 66 5.07 -16.83 -20.69
C SER A 66 4.66 -15.35 -20.54
N PRO A 67 5.47 -14.52 -19.84
CA PRO A 67 5.16 -13.12 -19.62
C PRO A 67 5.36 -12.30 -20.90
N MET A 68 4.51 -11.30 -21.12
CA MET A 68 4.68 -10.36 -22.23
C MET A 68 6.05 -9.64 -22.17
N TYR A 69 6.55 -9.37 -20.96
CA TYR A 69 7.83 -8.72 -20.73
C TYR A 69 8.87 -9.67 -20.14
N ASP A 70 10.08 -9.59 -20.68
CA ASP A 70 11.23 -10.35 -20.22
C ASP A 70 11.73 -9.91 -18.83
N GLU A 71 12.67 -10.68 -18.27
CA GLU A 71 13.24 -10.38 -16.95
C GLU A 71 13.99 -9.04 -16.92
N LYS A 72 14.58 -8.64 -18.05
CA LYS A 72 15.30 -7.37 -18.16
C LYS A 72 14.33 -6.20 -17.98
N ARG A 73 13.19 -6.24 -18.67
CA ARG A 73 12.15 -5.23 -18.55
C ARG A 73 11.53 -5.25 -17.16
N PHE A 74 11.28 -6.43 -16.59
CA PHE A 74 10.83 -6.57 -15.19
C PHE A 74 11.78 -5.83 -14.23
N ARG A 75 13.09 -6.08 -14.33
CA ARG A 75 14.08 -5.43 -13.47
C ARG A 75 14.15 -3.92 -13.68
N GLN A 76 13.97 -3.45 -14.91
CA GLN A 76 13.89 -2.01 -15.18
C GLN A 76 12.67 -1.37 -14.53
N THR A 77 11.52 -2.06 -14.53
CA THR A 77 10.25 -1.58 -13.97
C THR A 77 10.20 -1.62 -12.45
N PHE A 78 10.68 -2.69 -11.82
CA PHE A 78 10.56 -2.90 -10.37
C PHE A 78 11.87 -2.69 -9.60
N ARG A 79 12.98 -2.44 -10.31
CA ARG A 79 14.34 -2.26 -9.74
C ARG A 79 14.85 -3.47 -8.94
N MET A 80 14.22 -4.62 -9.10
CA MET A 80 14.59 -5.87 -8.43
C MET A 80 14.31 -7.09 -9.31
N ALA A 81 14.84 -8.25 -8.93
CA ALA A 81 14.56 -9.51 -9.60
C ALA A 81 13.15 -10.02 -9.22
N ARG A 82 12.50 -10.74 -10.14
CA ARG A 82 11.14 -11.29 -9.94
C ARG A 82 11.02 -12.22 -8.73
N PRO A 83 11.99 -13.12 -8.43
CA PRO A 83 11.91 -13.96 -7.24
C PRO A 83 11.89 -13.14 -5.94
N LEU A 84 12.69 -12.08 -5.85
CA LEU A 84 12.72 -11.18 -4.69
C LEU A 84 11.39 -10.42 -4.55
N PHE A 85 10.86 -9.92 -5.67
CA PHE A 85 9.55 -9.27 -5.69
C PHE A 85 8.47 -10.22 -5.14
N ASN A 86 8.40 -11.45 -5.66
CA ASN A 86 7.41 -12.44 -5.22
C ASN A 86 7.58 -12.78 -3.73
N GLN A 87 8.82 -12.90 -3.25
CA GLN A 87 9.10 -13.13 -1.84
C GLN A 87 8.57 -11.99 -0.96
N ILE A 88 8.78 -10.73 -1.37
CA ILE A 88 8.29 -9.56 -0.63
C ILE A 88 6.76 -9.52 -0.63
N VAL A 89 6.12 -9.71 -1.78
CA VAL A 89 4.65 -9.72 -1.87
C VAL A 89 4.06 -10.81 -0.99
N ASN A 90 4.62 -12.02 -1.03
CA ASN A 90 4.16 -13.14 -0.19
C ASN A 90 4.36 -12.87 1.30
N GLY A 91 5.52 -12.31 1.68
CA GLY A 91 5.81 -11.95 3.07
C GLY A 91 4.82 -10.91 3.60
N VAL A 92 4.62 -9.82 2.86
CA VAL A 92 3.73 -8.72 3.25
C VAL A 92 2.25 -9.17 3.27
N THR A 93 1.82 -9.95 2.27
CA THR A 93 0.43 -10.47 2.22
C THR A 93 0.13 -11.45 3.36
N SER A 94 1.14 -12.20 3.81
CA SER A 94 1.00 -13.12 4.95
C SER A 94 1.02 -12.39 6.30
N HIS A 95 1.76 -11.29 6.39
CA HIS A 95 1.93 -10.51 7.63
C HIS A 95 0.73 -9.60 7.93
N SER A 96 0.17 -8.94 6.90
CA SER A 96 -0.76 -7.83 7.08
C SER A 96 -2.11 -8.07 6.41
N ALA A 97 -3.18 -7.95 7.20
CA ALA A 97 -4.56 -8.04 6.73
C ALA A 97 -4.90 -6.94 5.69
N PHE A 98 -4.17 -5.83 5.68
CA PHE A 98 -4.35 -4.78 4.67
C PHE A 98 -4.01 -5.30 3.26
N PHE A 99 -2.99 -6.14 3.15
CA PHE A 99 -2.57 -6.69 1.86
C PHE A 99 -3.33 -7.94 1.47
N GLN A 100 -4.10 -8.56 2.37
CA GLN A 100 -4.99 -9.65 2.00
C GLN A 100 -6.12 -9.13 1.09
N SER A 101 -6.50 -9.95 0.10
CA SER A 101 -7.60 -9.61 -0.79
C SER A 101 -8.90 -9.72 -0.01
N ASN A 102 -9.51 -8.58 0.31
CA ASN A 102 -10.77 -8.51 1.03
C ASN A 102 -11.89 -8.08 0.08
N LEU A 103 -13.10 -8.55 0.35
CA LEU A 103 -14.29 -7.95 -0.25
C LEU A 103 -14.45 -6.54 0.31
N ASP A 104 -14.72 -5.57 -0.56
CA ASP A 104 -15.13 -4.24 -0.14
C ASP A 104 -16.41 -4.33 0.71
N TYR A 105 -16.70 -3.30 1.52
CA TYR A 105 -17.96 -3.19 2.28
C TYR A 105 -19.23 -3.29 1.42
N ALA A 106 -19.11 -3.11 0.10
CA ALA A 106 -20.19 -3.29 -0.88
C ALA A 106 -20.25 -4.70 -1.50
N GLY A 107 -19.47 -5.67 -0.99
CA GLY A 107 -19.40 -7.04 -1.49
C GLY A 107 -18.69 -7.21 -2.84
N ARG A 108 -17.95 -6.18 -3.30
CA ARG A 108 -17.17 -6.22 -4.55
C ARG A 108 -15.73 -6.63 -4.25
N GLU A 109 -15.01 -7.14 -5.25
CA GLU A 109 -13.58 -7.41 -5.10
C GLU A 109 -12.81 -6.13 -4.74
N GLY A 110 -12.15 -6.17 -3.59
CA GLY A 110 -11.25 -5.11 -3.16
C GLY A 110 -10.00 -5.04 -4.03
N ILE A 111 -9.12 -4.09 -3.71
CA ILE A 111 -7.87 -3.95 -4.45
C ILE A 111 -6.98 -5.16 -4.17
N PHE A 112 -6.53 -5.82 -5.25
CA PHE A 112 -5.69 -7.00 -5.18
C PHE A 112 -4.35 -6.73 -4.47
N PRO A 113 -3.83 -7.70 -3.68
CA PRO A 113 -2.55 -7.61 -2.99
C PRO A 113 -1.42 -7.18 -3.93
N LEU A 114 -1.34 -7.84 -5.09
CA LEU A 114 -0.32 -7.61 -6.09
C LEU A 114 -0.34 -6.16 -6.61
N ILE A 115 -1.52 -5.57 -6.78
CA ILE A 115 -1.68 -4.17 -7.23
C ILE A 115 -1.20 -3.21 -6.14
N LYS A 116 -1.57 -3.44 -4.86
CA LYS A 116 -1.11 -2.62 -3.72
C LYS A 116 0.41 -2.63 -3.62
N CYS A 117 1.03 -3.81 -3.61
CA CYS A 117 2.49 -3.95 -3.54
C CYS A 117 3.19 -3.35 -4.76
N THR A 118 2.65 -3.59 -5.96
CA THR A 118 3.19 -3.02 -7.21
C THR A 118 3.17 -1.50 -7.18
N SER A 119 2.08 -0.91 -6.69
CA SER A 119 1.99 0.54 -6.53
C SER A 119 3.04 1.06 -5.54
N ALA A 120 3.13 0.46 -4.35
CA ALA A 120 4.11 0.87 -3.34
C ALA A 120 5.56 0.77 -3.87
N ILE A 121 5.92 -0.36 -4.48
CA ILE A 121 7.26 -0.58 -5.04
C ILE A 121 7.57 0.42 -6.15
N ARG A 122 6.59 0.75 -7.02
CA ARG A 122 6.80 1.72 -8.09
C ARG A 122 6.89 3.16 -7.57
N GLN A 123 6.19 3.50 -6.50
CA GLN A 123 6.37 4.77 -5.80
C GLN A 123 7.81 4.85 -5.24
N LEU A 124 8.31 3.80 -4.59
CA LEU A 124 9.69 3.76 -4.06
C LEU A 124 10.76 3.76 -5.15
N ALA A 125 10.54 3.04 -6.25
CA ALA A 125 11.53 2.87 -7.32
C ALA A 125 11.78 4.14 -8.14
N TYR A 126 10.79 5.03 -8.23
CA TYR A 126 10.85 6.20 -9.11
C TYR A 126 10.53 7.52 -8.42
N CYS A 127 10.18 7.52 -7.13
CA CYS A 127 9.70 8.71 -6.41
C CYS A 127 8.55 9.42 -7.16
N VAL A 128 7.68 8.64 -7.82
CA VAL A 128 6.66 9.16 -8.74
C VAL A 128 5.42 9.63 -7.99
N ASN A 129 4.82 10.72 -8.48
CA ASN A 129 3.50 11.17 -8.02
C ASN A 129 2.46 10.07 -8.29
N VAL A 130 1.73 9.75 -7.23
CA VAL A 130 0.68 8.73 -7.18
C VAL A 130 -0.35 8.86 -8.31
N SER A 131 -0.62 10.07 -8.81
CA SER A 131 -1.56 10.31 -9.91
C SER A 131 -1.18 9.62 -11.22
N PHE A 132 0.10 9.38 -11.50
CA PHE A 132 0.55 8.67 -12.72
C PHE A 132 0.35 7.16 -12.62
N LEU A 133 0.32 6.60 -11.40
CA LEU A 133 0.13 5.17 -11.19
C LEU A 133 -1.34 4.76 -11.26
N ASP A 134 -2.25 5.69 -10.96
CA ASP A 134 -3.71 5.47 -10.97
C ASP A 134 -4.23 5.05 -12.35
N GLU A 135 -3.76 5.69 -13.43
CA GLU A 135 -4.27 5.41 -14.79
C GLU A 135 -3.99 3.96 -15.24
N TYR A 136 -2.81 3.41 -14.90
CA TYR A 136 -2.43 2.05 -15.29
C TYR A 136 -2.90 0.99 -14.28
N MET A 137 -2.80 1.28 -12.98
CA MET A 137 -3.08 0.30 -11.92
C MET A 137 -4.52 0.35 -11.43
N GLN A 138 -5.30 1.35 -11.86
CA GLN A 138 -6.71 1.50 -11.49
C GLN A 138 -6.84 1.52 -9.95
N ILE A 139 -6.01 2.33 -9.30
CA ILE A 139 -5.90 2.45 -7.86
C ILE A 139 -5.95 3.92 -7.44
N SER A 140 -6.98 4.27 -6.66
CA SER A 140 -7.16 5.66 -6.23
C SER A 140 -5.93 6.20 -5.50
N GLU A 141 -5.67 7.49 -5.65
CA GLU A 141 -4.51 8.17 -5.03
C GLU A 141 -4.42 7.89 -3.52
N ARG A 142 -5.55 7.97 -2.82
CA ARG A 142 -5.63 7.68 -1.39
C ARG A 142 -5.24 6.24 -1.08
N SER A 143 -5.78 5.27 -1.81
CA SER A 143 -5.46 3.84 -1.61
C SER A 143 -4.00 3.54 -1.90
N SER A 144 -3.43 4.21 -2.90
CA SER A 144 -2.03 4.03 -3.29
C SER A 144 -1.05 4.60 -2.27
N ARG A 145 -1.36 5.74 -1.64
CA ARG A 145 -0.59 6.28 -0.52
C ARG A 145 -0.65 5.36 0.71
N LEU A 146 -1.85 4.91 1.07
CA LEU A 146 -2.01 3.96 2.17
C LEU A 146 -1.25 2.65 1.90
N ALA A 147 -1.27 2.17 0.66
CA ALA A 147 -0.48 1.00 0.28
C ALA A 147 1.02 1.23 0.46
N LEU A 148 1.55 2.42 0.14
CA LEU A 148 2.95 2.74 0.40
C LEU A 148 3.26 2.75 1.91
N ASP A 149 2.45 3.43 2.71
CA ASP A 149 2.67 3.56 4.16
C ASP A 149 2.68 2.18 4.84
N HIS A 150 1.64 1.37 4.61
CA HIS A 150 1.56 0.02 5.14
C HIS A 150 2.67 -0.89 4.60
N PHE A 151 3.00 -0.79 3.31
CA PHE A 151 4.07 -1.59 2.72
C PHE A 151 5.42 -1.32 3.38
N CYS A 152 5.78 -0.04 3.57
CA CYS A 152 7.03 0.34 4.22
C CYS A 152 7.09 -0.18 5.65
N GLN A 153 5.99 -0.03 6.42
CA GLN A 153 5.92 -0.55 7.78
C GLN A 153 6.09 -2.07 7.80
N ASP A 154 5.32 -2.81 7.01
CA ASP A 154 5.35 -4.27 6.97
C ASP A 154 6.74 -4.79 6.52
N VAL A 155 7.36 -4.14 5.52
CA VAL A 155 8.71 -4.50 5.07
C VAL A 155 9.75 -4.25 6.17
N MET A 156 9.66 -3.14 6.90
CA MET A 156 10.55 -2.88 8.04
C MET A 156 10.37 -3.90 9.16
N GLU A 157 9.13 -4.29 9.46
CA GLU A 157 8.86 -5.30 10.50
C GLU A 157 9.36 -6.69 10.11
N ILE A 158 9.11 -7.13 8.87
CA ILE A 158 9.48 -8.46 8.38
C ILE A 158 11.00 -8.57 8.16
N TYR A 159 11.59 -7.58 7.48
CA TYR A 159 12.95 -7.66 6.98
C TYR A 159 13.94 -6.79 7.75
N GLY A 160 13.48 -5.80 8.51
CA GLY A 160 14.32 -4.88 9.26
C GLY A 160 15.26 -5.57 10.24
N PRO A 161 14.79 -6.50 11.11
CA PRO A 161 15.67 -7.17 12.08
C PRO A 161 16.83 -7.93 11.43
N LYS A 162 16.65 -8.44 10.21
CA LYS A 162 17.67 -9.17 9.46
C LYS A 162 18.53 -8.24 8.58
N SER A 163 17.91 -7.25 7.93
CA SER A 163 18.53 -6.49 6.84
C SER A 163 19.10 -5.14 7.29
N LEU A 164 18.57 -4.55 8.35
CA LEU A 164 19.06 -3.29 8.94
C LEU A 164 20.01 -3.53 10.12
N ARG A 165 20.33 -4.78 10.43
CA ARG A 165 21.31 -5.14 11.44
C ARG A 165 22.72 -4.79 10.93
N LYS A 166 23.62 -4.43 11.86
CA LYS A 166 25.05 -4.33 11.59
C LYS A 166 25.55 -5.61 10.89
N PRO A 167 26.23 -5.50 9.73
CA PRO A 167 26.74 -6.66 9.00
C PRO A 167 27.68 -7.50 9.88
N THR A 168 27.53 -8.82 9.84
CA THR A 168 28.54 -9.73 10.42
C THR A 168 29.69 -9.98 9.46
N VAL A 169 30.81 -10.47 9.97
CA VAL A 169 31.98 -10.87 9.17
C VAL A 169 31.57 -11.79 8.02
N THR A 170 30.67 -12.75 8.27
CA THR A 170 30.14 -13.67 7.25
C THR A 170 29.30 -12.97 6.17
N ASP A 171 28.56 -11.91 6.51
CA ASP A 171 27.82 -11.12 5.52
C ASP A 171 28.79 -10.35 4.63
N VAL A 172 29.83 -9.77 5.22
CA VAL A 172 30.90 -9.05 4.52
C VAL A 172 31.65 -10.00 3.57
N GLU A 173 32.04 -11.19 4.03
CA GLU A 173 32.68 -12.22 3.20
C GLU A 173 31.81 -12.64 2.02
N LYS A 174 30.50 -12.86 2.24
CA LYS A 174 29.55 -13.19 1.17
C LYS A 174 29.43 -12.08 0.15
N LEU A 175 29.40 -10.82 0.60
CA LEU A 175 29.35 -9.65 -0.30
C LEU A 175 30.62 -9.58 -1.16
N TYR A 176 31.80 -9.76 -0.56
CA TYR A 176 33.06 -9.78 -1.30
C TYR A 176 33.11 -10.91 -2.33
N ARG A 177 32.75 -12.14 -1.93
CA ARG A 177 32.75 -13.29 -2.85
C ARG A 177 31.81 -13.07 -4.05
N CYS A 178 30.58 -12.62 -3.79
CA CYS A 178 29.60 -12.33 -4.85
C CYS A 178 30.10 -11.26 -5.83
N HIS A 179 30.85 -10.27 -5.33
CA HIS A 179 31.42 -9.23 -6.18
C HIS A 179 32.63 -9.70 -6.97
N GLU A 180 33.53 -10.43 -6.34
CA GLU A 180 34.70 -11.01 -6.99
C GLU A 180 34.28 -11.92 -8.14
N GLU A 181 33.27 -12.77 -7.93
CA GLU A 181 32.68 -13.64 -8.98
C GLU A 181 32.14 -12.84 -10.17
N LYS A 182 31.63 -11.63 -9.95
CA LYS A 182 30.94 -10.84 -10.98
C LYS A 182 31.82 -9.78 -11.66
N HIS A 183 32.78 -9.22 -10.93
CA HIS A 183 33.56 -8.05 -11.33
C HIS A 183 35.09 -8.27 -11.25
N GLY A 184 35.57 -9.36 -10.63
CA GLY A 184 36.98 -9.75 -10.62
C GLY A 184 37.91 -8.95 -9.69
N PHE A 185 37.39 -8.04 -8.85
CA PHE A 185 38.19 -7.24 -7.88
C PHE A 185 37.38 -6.96 -6.60
N SER A 186 37.98 -6.72 -5.43
CA SER A 186 37.27 -6.60 -4.13
C SER A 186 36.82 -5.18 -3.75
N GLY A 187 36.41 -4.33 -4.70
CA GLY A 187 36.10 -2.91 -4.46
C GLY A 187 34.71 -2.56 -3.90
N ILE A 188 34.13 -3.32 -2.95
CA ILE A 188 32.74 -3.08 -2.47
C ILE A 188 32.63 -2.20 -1.24
N LEU A 189 33.42 -2.47 -0.20
CA LEU A 189 33.21 -1.86 1.11
C LEU A 189 34.05 -0.57 1.22
N GLY A 190 33.83 0.38 0.32
CA GLY A 190 34.63 1.62 0.28
C GLY A 190 34.68 2.36 -1.04
N SER A 191 33.54 2.61 -1.71
CA SER A 191 33.47 3.87 -2.45
C SER A 191 33.54 4.99 -1.41
N LEU A 192 34.56 5.86 -1.50
CA LEU A 192 35.05 6.81 -0.49
C LEU A 192 34.02 7.74 0.22
N ASP A 193 32.74 7.73 -0.15
CA ASP A 193 31.69 8.61 0.38
C ASP A 193 30.82 8.01 1.50
N CYS A 194 31.06 6.76 1.92
CA CYS A 194 30.22 6.09 2.94
C CYS A 194 30.91 5.89 4.30
N THR A 195 32.11 6.42 4.48
CA THR A 195 32.88 6.30 5.74
C THR A 195 32.40 7.25 6.84
N ASP A 196 31.58 8.26 6.48
CA ASP A 196 31.14 9.33 7.40
C ASP A 196 29.72 9.13 7.97
N TRP A 197 29.07 8.00 7.68
CA TRP A 197 27.76 7.69 8.29
C TRP A 197 27.94 6.78 9.50
N GLU A 198 27.78 7.36 10.70
CA GLU A 198 27.53 6.58 11.90
C GLU A 198 26.17 5.87 11.75
N TRP A 199 26.22 4.54 11.70
CA TRP A 199 25.01 3.73 11.81
C TRP A 199 24.62 3.70 13.30
N PHE A 200 23.63 4.51 13.66
CA PHE A 200 22.97 4.51 14.98
C PHE A 200 22.20 3.21 15.23
#